data_AF-A0A0B1TBX5-F1
#
_entry.id   AF-A0A0B1TBX5-F1
#
_cell.length_a   1.000
_cell.length_b   1.000
_cell.length_c   1.000
_cell.angle_alpha   90.00
_cell.angle_beta   90.00
_cell.angle_gamma   90.00
#
_symmetry.space_group_name_H-M   'P 1'
#
loop_
_entity.id
_entity.type
_entity.pdbx_description
1 polymer ?
#
loop_
_entity_poly.entity_id
_entity_poly.type
_entity_poly.pdbx_seq_one_letter_code
_entity_poly.pdbx_strand_id
1 'polypeptide(L)'
;MLEKAKWVYGILAERALSGRKKTDGEYHEPCERSEFYHMRELDKPAALFIAPDEYDSRYLDGSSLGYDGLSDMEPVAKRPRPSERIMLYVRKRDDQIYTPLHVIPPSLDGLAQAVAHKFGIDSQKISGLYKRCAKGVTVKMDDDMLRHYCNEDTFILDVEPAPEDSSCFAATLVEIMPPQYQSSSG
;
A
#
# COMPACT_ATOMS: atom_id res chain seq x y z
N MET A 1 -3.78 -6.75 -34.65
CA MET A 1 -4.29 -7.11 -33.31
C MET A 1 -3.40 -8.17 -32.66
N LEU A 2 -2.14 -7.85 -32.35
CA LEU A 2 -1.28 -8.80 -31.64
C LEU A 2 -0.13 -8.08 -30.92
N GLU A 3 -0.45 -7.10 -30.07
CA GLU A 3 0.55 -6.42 -29.25
C GLU A 3 0.00 -5.99 -27.88
N LYS A 4 -0.85 -6.85 -27.28
CA LYS A 4 -1.34 -6.66 -25.89
C LYS A 4 -0.99 -7.81 -24.94
N ALA A 5 -0.16 -8.76 -25.37
CA ALA A 5 0.08 -10.01 -24.64
C ALA A 5 1.49 -10.16 -24.03
N LYS A 6 2.18 -9.05 -23.70
CA LYS A 6 3.50 -9.09 -23.04
C LYS A 6 3.52 -8.73 -21.54
N TRP A 7 2.37 -8.45 -20.93
CA TRP A 7 2.31 -7.96 -19.54
C TRP A 7 1.89 -9.00 -18.48
N VAL A 8 1.84 -10.31 -18.80
CA VAL A 8 1.33 -11.32 -17.85
C VAL A 8 2.29 -12.50 -17.58
N TYR A 9 3.33 -12.74 -18.39
CA TYR A 9 4.18 -13.94 -18.26
C TYR A 9 5.67 -13.65 -17.96
N GLY A 10 5.96 -12.66 -17.11
CA GLY A 10 7.33 -12.27 -16.74
C GLY A 10 7.79 -12.70 -15.34
N ILE A 11 6.91 -13.29 -14.54
CA ILE A 11 7.21 -13.72 -13.17
C ILE A 11 6.76 -15.16 -13.06
N LEU A 12 7.73 -16.07 -12.89
CA LEU A 12 7.65 -17.47 -12.45
C LEU A 12 8.63 -18.32 -13.30
N ALA A 13 9.92 -18.21 -12.98
CA ALA A 13 10.91 -19.22 -13.30
C ALA A 13 11.48 -19.76 -11.99
N GLU A 14 11.09 -21.00 -11.74
CA GLU A 14 11.34 -21.85 -10.58
C GLU A 14 12.82 -22.25 -10.48
N ARG A 15 13.45 -22.07 -9.31
CA ARG A 15 14.72 -22.71 -8.98
C ARG A 15 14.49 -23.69 -7.84
N ALA A 16 14.54 -24.97 -8.20
CA ALA A 16 14.47 -26.11 -7.29
C ALA A 16 15.59 -26.06 -6.25
N LEU A 17 15.24 -26.34 -4.99
CA LEU A 17 16.21 -26.64 -3.93
C LEU A 17 16.05 -28.11 -3.52
N SER A 18 17.17 -28.81 -3.64
CA SER A 18 17.43 -30.20 -3.27
C SER A 18 16.90 -30.56 -1.87
N GLY A 19 16.30 -31.75 -1.78
CA GLY A 19 15.64 -32.27 -0.58
C GLY A 19 16.57 -32.57 0.60
N ARG A 20 16.02 -32.40 1.80
CA ARG A 20 16.61 -32.78 3.09
C ARG A 20 15.75 -33.90 3.69
N LYS A 21 16.31 -35.11 3.85
CA LYS A 21 15.63 -36.26 4.46
C LYS A 21 15.35 -35.95 5.94
N LYS A 22 14.08 -35.90 6.35
CA LYS A 22 13.67 -35.83 7.75
C LYS A 22 13.55 -37.23 8.32
N THR A 23 14.18 -37.45 9.46
CA THR A 23 14.05 -38.64 10.30
C THR A 23 12.65 -38.67 10.88
N ASP A 24 11.96 -39.80 10.70
CA ASP A 24 10.59 -40.03 11.15
C ASP A 24 10.60 -40.49 12.61
N GLY A 25 9.77 -39.89 13.46
CA GLY A 25 9.55 -40.37 14.84
C GLY A 25 9.53 -39.36 15.99
N GLU A 26 9.56 -38.04 15.75
CA GLU A 26 9.69 -37.05 16.85
C GLU A 26 8.53 -36.05 16.97
N TYR A 27 7.42 -36.26 16.26
CA TYR A 27 6.26 -35.37 16.36
C TYR A 27 4.97 -36.11 16.68
N HIS A 28 4.09 -35.36 17.35
CA HIS A 28 2.82 -35.75 17.94
C HIS A 28 2.07 -36.86 17.21
N GLU A 29 1.42 -37.71 18.01
CA GLU A 29 0.56 -38.79 17.55
C GLU A 29 -0.36 -38.30 16.41
N PRO A 30 -0.52 -39.06 15.31
CA PRO A 30 -1.28 -38.60 14.16
C PRO A 30 -2.74 -38.29 14.55
N CYS A 31 -3.05 -37.01 14.67
CA CYS A 31 -4.38 -36.52 15.00
C CYS A 31 -5.15 -36.24 13.70
N GLU A 32 -6.41 -36.69 13.62
CA GLU A 32 -7.22 -36.50 12.43
C GLU A 32 -7.47 -35.01 12.17
N ARG A 33 -7.29 -34.59 10.91
CA ARG A 33 -7.37 -33.19 10.47
C ARG A 33 -8.68 -32.50 10.87
N SER A 34 -9.74 -33.26 11.11
CA SER A 34 -11.05 -32.77 11.56
C SER A 34 -11.07 -32.32 13.02
N GLU A 35 -10.24 -32.87 13.90
CA GLU A 35 -10.19 -32.47 15.31
C GLU A 35 -9.57 -31.07 15.47
N PHE A 36 -8.68 -30.68 14.56
CA PHE A 36 -8.06 -29.35 14.55
C PHE A 36 -9.05 -28.22 14.16
N TYR A 37 -10.08 -28.53 13.36
CA TYR A 37 -11.06 -27.53 12.89
C TYR A 37 -12.42 -27.64 13.57
N HIS A 38 -12.65 -28.69 14.35
CA HIS A 38 -13.79 -28.74 15.26
C HIS A 38 -13.34 -28.16 16.59
N MET A 39 -13.58 -26.86 16.81
CA MET A 39 -13.53 -26.24 18.13
C MET A 39 -14.61 -26.88 19.03
N ARG A 40 -14.37 -28.12 19.46
CA ARG A 40 -15.33 -28.94 20.19
C ARG A 40 -15.24 -28.69 21.70
N GLU A 41 -14.19 -28.01 22.13
CA GLU A 41 -13.86 -27.75 23.53
C GLU A 41 -13.98 -26.23 23.77
N LEU A 42 -15.20 -25.77 24.02
CA LEU A 42 -15.50 -24.35 24.28
C LEU A 42 -15.21 -23.95 25.74
N ASP A 43 -14.93 -24.93 26.57
CA ASP A 43 -14.72 -24.87 28.00
C ASP A 43 -13.23 -24.89 28.38
N LYS A 44 -12.33 -25.05 27.39
CA LYS A 44 -10.89 -24.84 27.60
C LYS A 44 -10.53 -23.37 27.40
N PRO A 45 -10.05 -22.66 28.44
CA PRO A 45 -9.57 -21.29 28.26
C PRO A 45 -8.34 -21.28 27.34
N ALA A 46 -8.18 -20.22 26.54
CA ALA A 46 -7.02 -20.05 25.68
C ALA A 46 -5.73 -20.12 26.51
N ALA A 47 -4.88 -21.10 26.22
CA ALA A 47 -3.60 -21.25 26.90
C ALA A 47 -2.57 -20.31 26.25
N LEU A 48 -2.01 -19.39 27.05
CA LEU A 48 -0.77 -18.70 26.69
C LEU A 48 0.39 -19.67 26.89
N PHE A 49 1.34 -19.71 25.96
CA PHE A 49 2.55 -20.51 26.09
C PHE A 49 3.38 -19.98 27.26
N ILE A 50 3.45 -20.76 28.34
CA ILE A 50 4.36 -20.54 29.47
C ILE A 50 5.55 -21.46 29.21
N ALA A 51 6.68 -20.88 28.80
CA ALA A 51 7.91 -21.64 28.65
C ALA A 51 8.29 -22.26 30.01
N PRO A 52 8.80 -23.51 30.06
CA PRO A 52 9.27 -24.09 31.31
C PRO A 52 10.40 -23.24 31.89
N ASP A 53 10.31 -22.89 33.16
CA ASP A 53 11.30 -22.06 33.89
C ASP A 53 12.65 -22.77 34.13
N GLU A 54 12.91 -23.91 33.48
CA GLU A 54 14.18 -24.61 33.58
C GLU A 54 15.15 -24.16 32.47
N TYR A 55 15.47 -22.87 32.45
CA TYR A 55 16.68 -22.40 31.78
C TYR A 55 17.74 -22.05 32.82
N ASP A 56 18.59 -23.04 33.05
CA ASP A 56 19.73 -22.99 33.94
C ASP A 56 20.61 -21.75 33.63
N SER A 57 20.62 -20.79 34.56
CA SER A 57 21.30 -19.48 34.42
C SER A 57 22.84 -19.55 34.38
N ARG A 58 23.40 -20.76 34.23
CA ARG A 58 24.85 -21.04 34.19
C ARG A 58 25.47 -20.84 32.80
N TYR A 59 24.66 -20.58 31.77
CA TYR A 59 25.13 -20.37 30.39
C TYR A 59 25.22 -18.90 29.96
N LEU A 60 24.89 -17.94 30.84
CA LEU A 60 25.01 -16.51 30.54
C LEU A 60 26.38 -15.97 31.00
N ASP A 61 27.47 -16.47 30.40
CA ASP A 61 28.71 -15.69 30.38
C ASP A 61 28.50 -14.49 29.44
N GLY A 62 28.45 -13.31 30.05
CA GLY A 62 28.08 -12.03 29.45
C GLY A 62 29.15 -11.43 28.56
N SER A 63 29.58 -12.15 27.51
CA SER A 63 30.61 -11.63 26.61
C SER A 63 30.54 -12.04 25.12
N SER A 64 29.43 -12.60 24.59
CA SER A 64 29.45 -13.05 23.17
C SER A 64 28.17 -13.03 22.32
N LEU A 65 27.11 -12.28 22.63
CA LEU A 65 25.95 -12.18 21.70
C LEU A 65 25.44 -10.75 21.55
N GLY A 66 26.22 -9.93 20.83
CA GLY A 66 25.70 -8.78 20.10
C GLY A 66 25.03 -9.22 18.80
N TYR A 67 23.97 -10.04 18.88
CA TYR A 67 23.20 -10.47 17.73
C TYR A 67 21.71 -10.22 18.00
N ASP A 68 21.22 -9.15 17.37
CA ASP A 68 19.82 -8.75 17.29
C ASP A 68 19.04 -9.79 16.45
N GLY A 69 18.84 -10.99 17.00
CA GLY A 69 18.20 -12.12 16.32
C GLY A 69 16.67 -12.09 16.36
N LEU A 70 16.06 -11.01 16.86
CA LEU A 70 14.60 -10.86 16.94
C LEU A 70 14.02 -9.94 15.87
N SER A 71 14.83 -9.07 15.27
CA SER A 71 14.40 -8.18 14.17
C SER A 71 14.37 -8.87 12.80
N ASP A 72 15.05 -10.00 12.63
CA ASP A 72 15.16 -10.76 11.36
C ASP A 72 14.00 -11.78 11.13
N MET A 73 13.10 -11.93 12.10
CA MET A 73 11.91 -12.81 12.01
C MET A 73 10.59 -12.03 11.85
N GLU A 74 10.62 -10.71 11.67
CA GLU A 74 9.44 -10.01 11.17
C GLU A 74 9.23 -10.39 9.69
N PRO A 75 8.06 -10.91 9.29
CA PRO A 75 7.78 -11.07 7.87
C PRO A 75 7.87 -9.69 7.23
N VAL A 76 8.94 -9.45 6.46
CA VAL A 76 9.13 -8.22 5.69
C VAL A 76 7.97 -8.12 4.71
N ALA A 77 6.90 -7.47 5.14
CA ALA A 77 5.83 -7.06 4.27
C ALA A 77 6.43 -6.00 3.33
N LYS A 78 6.97 -6.43 2.19
CA LYS A 78 7.43 -5.53 1.10
C LYS A 78 6.30 -4.70 0.48
N ARG A 79 5.12 -4.69 1.09
CA ARG A 79 4.00 -3.84 0.72
C ARG A 79 4.03 -2.66 1.68
N PRO A 80 4.16 -1.42 1.18
CA PRO A 80 4.00 -0.23 1.99
C PRO A 80 2.77 -0.37 2.88
N ARG A 81 2.90 -0.01 4.15
CA ARG A 81 1.77 -0.10 5.08
C ARG A 81 0.60 0.73 4.52
N PRO A 82 -0.66 0.39 4.81
CA PRO A 82 -1.80 1.16 4.32
C PRO A 82 -1.72 2.66 4.68
N SER A 83 -1.03 3.02 5.77
CA SER A 83 -0.76 4.40 6.19
C SER A 83 0.33 5.11 5.37
N GLU A 84 1.10 4.38 4.57
CA GLU A 84 2.20 4.88 3.72
C GLU A 84 1.75 5.06 2.26
N ARG A 85 0.45 4.90 1.98
CA ARG A 85 -0.14 5.10 0.65
C ARG A 85 -1.55 5.65 0.76
N ILE A 86 -1.93 6.53 -0.16
CA ILE A 86 -3.31 6.99 -0.31
C ILE A 86 -3.82 6.57 -1.69
N MET A 87 -5.02 6.01 -1.76
CA MET A 87 -5.69 5.66 -3.02
C MET A 87 -6.80 6.66 -3.30
N LEU A 88 -6.58 7.55 -4.27
CA LEU A 88 -7.58 8.53 -4.70
C LEU A 88 -8.36 8.00 -5.90
N TYR A 89 -9.62 8.37 -6.04
CA TYR A 89 -10.42 8.08 -7.22
C TYR A 89 -10.47 9.29 -8.13
N VAL A 90 -9.85 9.19 -9.29
CA VAL A 90 -9.74 10.30 -10.24
C VAL A 90 -10.37 9.98 -11.58
N ARG A 91 -11.02 10.97 -12.19
CA ARG A 91 -11.50 10.92 -13.57
C ARG A 91 -11.16 12.20 -14.32
N LYS A 92 -11.18 12.17 -15.66
CA LYS A 92 -11.20 13.42 -16.44
C LYS A 92 -12.59 14.05 -16.36
N ARG A 93 -12.69 15.34 -16.71
CA ARG A 93 -13.95 16.10 -16.66
C ARG A 93 -15.07 15.41 -17.47
N ASP A 94 -14.72 14.89 -18.65
CA ASP A 94 -15.66 14.28 -19.60
C ASP A 94 -15.90 12.78 -19.38
N ASP A 95 -15.10 12.14 -18.53
CA ASP A 95 -15.23 10.70 -18.22
C ASP A 95 -16.27 10.51 -17.10
N GLN A 96 -17.03 9.42 -17.12
CA GLN A 96 -17.94 9.05 -16.01
C GLN A 96 -17.35 7.99 -15.07
N ILE A 97 -16.27 7.34 -15.49
CA ILE A 97 -15.65 6.23 -14.76
C ILE A 97 -14.42 6.76 -14.02
N TYR A 98 -14.38 6.55 -12.71
CA TYR A 98 -13.22 6.84 -11.89
C TYR A 98 -12.18 5.74 -12.02
N THR A 99 -10.91 6.16 -11.95
CA THR A 99 -9.75 5.29 -11.98
C THR A 99 -8.93 5.52 -10.70
N PRO A 100 -8.36 4.47 -10.10
CA PRO A 100 -7.55 4.62 -8.90
C PRO A 100 -6.20 5.29 -9.22
N LEU A 101 -5.84 6.28 -8.42
CA LEU A 101 -4.54 6.94 -8.40
C LEU A 101 -3.88 6.65 -7.06
N HIS A 102 -2.81 5.84 -7.09
CA HIS A 102 -2.07 5.46 -5.89
C HIS A 102 -0.94 6.45 -5.66
N VAL A 103 -1.02 7.20 -4.55
CA VAL A 103 -0.01 8.16 -4.14
C VAL A 103 0.89 7.49 -3.10
N ILE A 104 2.12 7.17 -3.49
CA ILE A 104 3.10 6.47 -2.65
C ILE A 104 4.48 7.08 -2.86
N PRO A 105 5.12 7.67 -1.83
CA PRO A 105 4.54 8.00 -0.51
C PRO A 105 3.46 9.10 -0.62
N PRO A 106 2.65 9.36 0.41
CA PRO A 106 1.65 10.44 0.44
C PRO A 106 2.31 11.83 0.55
N SER A 107 3.09 12.20 -0.47
CA SER A 107 3.79 13.47 -0.63
C SER A 107 3.56 14.04 -2.04
N LEU A 108 3.93 15.30 -2.25
CA LEU A 108 3.83 15.96 -3.55
C LEU A 108 4.64 15.23 -4.62
N ASP A 109 5.82 14.71 -4.28
CA ASP A 109 6.64 13.93 -5.21
C ASP A 109 5.92 12.62 -5.60
N GLY A 110 5.37 11.90 -4.62
CA GLY A 110 4.56 10.71 -4.89
C GLY A 110 3.32 11.01 -5.74
N LEU A 111 2.69 12.17 -5.54
CA LEU A 111 1.54 12.60 -6.35
C LEU A 111 1.98 12.94 -7.79
N ALA A 112 3.07 13.67 -7.96
CA ALA A 112 3.62 13.99 -9.26
C ALA A 112 3.98 12.72 -10.04
N GLN A 113 4.63 11.75 -9.39
CA GLN A 113 4.95 10.45 -9.99
C GLN A 113 3.69 9.67 -10.39
N ALA A 114 2.67 9.63 -9.52
CA ALA A 114 1.42 8.93 -9.79
C ALA A 114 0.68 9.53 -11.00
N VAL A 115 0.61 10.87 -11.07
CA VAL A 115 0.02 11.59 -12.22
C VAL A 115 0.84 11.33 -13.47
N ALA A 116 2.16 11.52 -13.42
CA ALA A 116 3.06 11.31 -14.54
C ALA A 116 2.91 9.90 -15.15
N HIS A 117 2.91 8.87 -14.29
CA HIS A 117 2.66 7.49 -14.70
C HIS A 117 1.30 7.30 -15.36
N LYS A 118 0.23 7.91 -14.82
CA LYS A 118 -1.13 7.80 -15.37
C LYS A 118 -1.28 8.42 -16.77
N PHE A 119 -0.51 9.47 -17.08
CA PHE A 119 -0.55 10.17 -18.36
C PHE A 119 0.59 9.79 -19.32
N GLY A 120 1.53 8.94 -18.89
CA GLY A 120 2.70 8.58 -19.69
C GLY A 120 3.68 9.75 -19.89
N ILE A 121 3.75 10.65 -18.91
CA ILE A 121 4.62 11.83 -18.90
C ILE A 121 5.79 11.56 -17.94
N ASP A 122 6.93 12.21 -18.16
CA ASP A 122 8.04 12.22 -17.19
C ASP A 122 7.62 13.01 -15.93
N SER A 123 7.87 12.46 -14.74
CA SER A 123 7.53 13.12 -13.48
C SER A 123 8.22 14.48 -13.30
N GLN A 124 9.41 14.64 -13.88
CA GLN A 124 10.14 15.91 -13.87
C GLN A 124 9.43 17.03 -14.65
N LYS A 125 8.48 16.68 -15.53
CA LYS A 125 7.68 17.65 -16.29
C LYS A 125 6.43 18.09 -15.52
N ILE A 126 6.11 17.48 -14.38
CA ILE A 126 5.02 17.94 -13.51
C ILE A 126 5.58 19.02 -12.59
N SER A 127 5.42 20.29 -12.98
CA SER A 127 6.01 21.43 -12.26
C SER A 127 5.04 22.09 -11.27
N GLY A 128 3.74 21.81 -11.38
CA GLY A 128 2.70 22.40 -10.54
C GLY A 128 1.68 21.38 -10.07
N LEU A 129 1.41 21.37 -8.76
CA LEU A 129 0.36 20.59 -8.13
C LEU A 129 -0.58 21.52 -7.38
N TYR A 130 -1.86 21.46 -7.74
CA TYR A 130 -2.88 22.37 -7.22
C TYR A 130 -4.12 21.60 -6.74
N LYS A 131 -4.81 22.18 -5.77
CA LYS A 131 -6.15 21.78 -5.36
C LYS A 131 -7.13 22.88 -5.75
N ARG A 132 -8.23 22.54 -6.41
CA ARG A 132 -9.38 23.44 -6.56
C ARG A 132 -10.52 22.96 -5.66
N CYS A 133 -10.84 23.75 -4.64
CA CYS A 133 -11.94 23.48 -3.72
C CYS A 133 -13.30 23.67 -4.42
N ALA A 134 -14.35 23.07 -3.85
CA ALA A 134 -15.70 23.21 -4.39
C ALA A 134 -16.24 24.66 -4.45
N LYS A 135 -15.65 25.57 -3.66
CA LYS A 135 -15.92 27.02 -3.71
C LYS A 135 -15.28 27.74 -4.91
N GLY A 136 -14.55 27.02 -5.78
CA GLY A 136 -13.84 27.58 -6.93
C GLY A 136 -12.44 28.15 -6.62
N VAL A 137 -11.99 28.10 -5.37
CA VAL A 137 -10.65 28.57 -4.97
C VAL A 137 -9.60 27.54 -5.34
N THR A 138 -8.56 27.96 -6.07
CA THR A 138 -7.39 27.14 -6.41
C THR A 138 -6.22 27.49 -5.51
N VAL A 139 -5.58 26.47 -4.92
CA VAL A 139 -4.45 26.59 -3.99
C VAL A 139 -3.32 25.70 -4.46
N LYS A 140 -2.07 26.17 -4.38
CA LYS A 140 -0.88 25.34 -4.60
C LYS A 140 -0.73 24.37 -3.43
N MET A 141 -0.57 23.08 -3.72
CA MET A 141 -0.50 22.06 -2.68
C MET A 141 0.86 22.06 -1.98
N ASP A 142 0.87 21.62 -0.72
CA ASP A 142 2.03 21.20 0.05
C ASP A 142 1.87 19.74 0.51
N ASP A 143 2.91 19.17 1.13
CA ASP A 143 2.87 17.79 1.64
C ASP A 143 1.86 17.63 2.79
N ASP A 144 1.63 18.69 3.58
CA ASP A 144 0.73 18.69 4.73
C ASP A 144 -0.73 18.54 4.28
N MET A 145 -1.13 19.21 3.19
CA MET A 145 -2.45 19.08 2.58
C MET A 145 -2.75 17.64 2.16
N LEU A 146 -1.76 16.92 1.61
CA LEU A 146 -1.93 15.53 1.18
C LEU A 146 -2.24 14.57 2.33
N ARG A 147 -1.72 14.86 3.54
CA ARG A 147 -1.98 14.05 4.74
C ARG A 147 -3.44 14.09 5.20
N HIS A 148 -4.22 15.07 4.75
CA HIS A 148 -5.62 15.21 5.10
C HIS A 148 -6.56 14.41 4.18
N TYR A 149 -6.06 13.90 3.05
CA TYR A 149 -6.87 13.08 2.16
C TYR A 149 -6.98 11.65 2.68
N CYS A 150 -8.17 11.08 2.50
CA CYS A 150 -8.47 9.71 2.85
C CYS A 150 -8.45 8.82 1.61
N ASN A 151 -8.45 7.50 1.84
CA ASN A 151 -8.69 6.56 0.75
C ASN A 151 -10.08 6.80 0.16
N GLU A 152 -10.18 6.63 -1.15
CA GLU A 152 -11.41 6.71 -1.94
C GLU A 152 -11.95 8.13 -2.15
N ASP A 153 -11.25 9.16 -1.65
CA ASP A 153 -11.57 10.56 -1.97
C ASP A 153 -11.60 10.77 -3.49
N THR A 154 -12.66 11.41 -3.96
CA THR A 154 -12.97 11.53 -5.39
C THR A 154 -12.63 12.91 -5.94
N PHE A 155 -11.94 12.95 -7.08
CA PHE A 155 -11.57 14.20 -7.74
C PHE A 155 -11.76 14.12 -9.26
N ILE A 156 -12.01 15.28 -9.88
CA ILE A 156 -11.65 15.46 -11.28
C ILE A 156 -10.16 15.81 -11.32
N LEU A 157 -9.38 15.07 -12.09
CA LEU A 157 -7.96 15.35 -12.32
C LEU A 157 -7.81 16.10 -13.63
N ASP A 158 -7.43 17.37 -13.53
CA ASP A 158 -7.13 18.23 -14.67
C ASP A 158 -5.61 18.30 -14.86
N VAL A 159 -5.13 18.18 -16.08
CA VAL A 159 -3.70 18.29 -16.40
C VAL A 159 -3.56 19.19 -17.63
N GLU A 160 -2.99 20.36 -17.41
CA GLU A 160 -2.85 21.41 -18.42
C GLU A 160 -1.36 21.77 -18.58
N PRO A 161 -0.93 22.26 -19.75
CA PRO A 161 0.42 22.79 -19.91
C PRO A 161 0.70 23.92 -18.91
N ALA A 162 1.90 23.95 -18.35
CA ALA A 162 2.27 25.01 -17.42
C ALA A 162 2.35 26.37 -18.17
N PRO A 163 1.93 27.48 -17.52
CA PRO A 163 1.88 28.79 -18.18
C PRO A 163 3.26 29.34 -18.52
N GLU A 164 4.27 29.05 -17.70
CA GLU A 164 5.65 29.51 -17.89
C GLU A 164 6.36 28.69 -18.97
N ASP A 165 6.13 27.37 -18.99
CA ASP A 165 6.81 26.41 -19.87
C ASP A 165 5.81 25.42 -20.46
N SER A 166 5.50 25.56 -21.76
CA SER A 166 4.54 24.68 -22.45
C SER A 166 5.00 23.21 -22.58
N SER A 167 6.27 22.92 -22.27
CA SER A 167 6.83 21.57 -22.20
C SER A 167 6.60 20.87 -20.85
N CYS A 168 6.24 21.66 -19.82
CA CYS A 168 5.88 21.21 -18.48
C CYS A 168 4.35 21.22 -18.31
N PHE A 169 3.88 20.57 -17.26
CA PHE A 169 2.46 20.41 -16.96
C PHE A 169 2.16 20.77 -15.52
N ALA A 170 0.98 21.34 -15.31
CA ALA A 170 0.36 21.54 -14.02
C ALA A 170 -0.80 20.57 -13.86
N ALA A 171 -0.86 19.87 -12.74
CA ALA A 171 -1.96 18.99 -12.39
C ALA A 171 -2.80 19.61 -11.27
N THR A 172 -4.13 19.56 -11.42
CA THR A 172 -5.09 20.09 -10.46
C THR A 172 -6.08 19.02 -10.03
N LEU A 173 -6.14 18.74 -8.72
CA LEU A 173 -7.20 17.95 -8.09
C LEU A 173 -8.40 18.85 -7.82
N VAL A 174 -9.48 18.65 -8.57
CA VAL A 174 -10.71 19.43 -8.45
C VAL A 174 -11.70 18.66 -7.59
N GLU A 175 -12.01 19.23 -6.43
CA GLU A 175 -12.98 18.70 -5.48
C GLU A 175 -14.39 18.77 -6.06
N ILE A 176 -15.07 17.63 -6.12
CA ILE A 176 -16.45 17.55 -6.56
C ILE A 176 -17.32 17.58 -5.30
N MET A 177 -18.16 18.60 -5.18
CA MET A 177 -19.09 18.66 -4.05
C MET A 177 -20.06 17.47 -4.15
N PRO A 178 -20.21 16.65 -3.09
CA PRO A 178 -21.22 15.62 -3.06
C PRO A 178 -22.59 16.23 -3.39
N PRO A 179 -23.47 15.53 -4.14
CA PRO A 179 -24.75 16.07 -4.57
C PRO A 179 -25.59 16.65 -3.43
N GLN A 180 -25.47 16.08 -2.23
CA GLN A 180 -26.20 16.52 -1.03
C GLN A 180 -25.82 17.92 -0.50
N TYR A 181 -24.72 18.51 -0.94
CA TYR A 181 -24.28 19.85 -0.53
C TYR A 181 -24.42 20.90 -1.64
N GLN A 182 -24.84 20.50 -2.85
CA GLN A 182 -25.16 21.43 -3.92
C GLN A 182 -26.47 22.13 -3.55
N SER A 183 -26.38 23.23 -2.79
CA SER A 183 -27.52 24.11 -2.55
C SER A 183 -28.06 24.54 -3.90
N SER A 184 -29.32 24.20 -4.17
CA SER A 184 -30.10 24.70 -5.30
C SER A 184 -30.24 26.21 -5.14
N SER A 185 -29.26 26.96 -5.64
CA SER A 185 -29.42 28.38 -5.91
C SER A 185 -30.36 28.49 -7.11
N GLY A 186 -31.66 28.51 -6.82
CA GLY A 186 -32.69 28.99 -7.74
C GLY A 186 -32.71 30.51 -7.81
#